data_AF-A0A6A6Q094-F1
#
_entry.id   AF-A0A6A6Q094-F1
#
_cell.length_a   1.000
_cell.length_b   1.000
_cell.length_c   1.000
_cell.angle_alpha   90.00
_cell.angle_beta   90.00
_cell.angle_gamma   90.00
#
_symmetry.space_group_name_H-M   'P 1'
#
loop_
_entity.id
_entity.type
_entity.pdbx_description
1 polymer ?
#
loop_
_entity_poly.entity_id
_entity_poly.type
_entity_poly.pdbx_seq_one_letter_code
_entity_poly.pdbx_strand_id
1 'polypeptide(L)'
;MNIEQHDTNASGLPRIPLDLTRHKLSIALHWLPIILTSCILPIVGYFALRYGSEDLQLRIILSPWLALMGVVSLYSLLTRSWALIRRDSTCRPLAQTSRWGMDFFGWNFVFGFLMLTALISAGISTQNLTVVSLPTSVLMLYVCFELVLVQVIMAMGLQAPIRFSSIQKGSAVRPGTYVICEDIVAVDGKRGQAFRQAWNDRYEASAVFRLHLRRMDLLWGISGLAIVAIIWGLVFGLSDTRVKREIVYSIGERS
;
A
#
# COMPACT_ATOMS: atom_id res chain seq x y z
N MET A 1 32.52 -27.97 3.78
CA MET A 1 32.07 -26.97 2.80
C MET A 1 30.96 -27.62 1.97
N ASN A 2 29.74 -27.64 2.50
CA ASN A 2 28.58 -28.23 1.82
C ASN A 2 27.94 -27.14 0.98
N ILE A 3 27.97 -27.30 -0.34
CA ILE A 3 27.18 -26.51 -1.27
C ILE A 3 25.74 -27.00 -1.06
N GLU A 4 24.92 -26.24 -0.32
CA GLU A 4 23.47 -26.43 -0.34
C GLU A 4 23.02 -26.33 -1.80
N GLN A 5 22.65 -27.48 -2.38
CA GLN A 5 21.99 -27.53 -3.68
C GLN A 5 20.72 -26.69 -3.57
N HIS A 6 20.77 -25.45 -4.04
CA HIS A 6 19.57 -24.64 -4.21
C HIS A 6 18.69 -25.37 -5.23
N ASP A 7 17.51 -25.77 -4.76
CA ASP A 7 16.55 -26.54 -5.52
C ASP A 7 16.19 -25.77 -6.80
N THR A 8 16.72 -26.18 -7.95
CA THR A 8 16.53 -25.48 -9.22
C THR A 8 15.29 -26.02 -9.95
N ASN A 9 14.58 -25.13 -10.65
CA ASN A 9 13.50 -25.54 -11.55
C ASN A 9 14.05 -26.28 -12.77
N ALA A 10 13.17 -26.93 -13.54
CA ALA A 10 13.53 -27.60 -14.81
C ALA A 10 14.26 -26.67 -15.82
N SER A 11 14.14 -25.35 -15.64
CA SER A 11 14.82 -24.31 -16.41
C SER A 11 16.15 -23.82 -15.77
N GLY A 12 16.70 -24.49 -14.76
CA GLY A 12 17.96 -24.14 -14.09
C GLY A 12 17.91 -22.93 -13.15
N LEU A 13 16.72 -22.42 -12.85
CA LEU A 13 16.55 -21.19 -12.07
C LEU A 13 16.20 -21.49 -10.60
N PRO A 14 16.63 -20.66 -9.63
CA PRO A 14 16.31 -20.85 -8.21
C PRO A 14 14.80 -20.98 -7.98
N ARG A 15 14.36 -22.00 -7.22
CA ARG A 15 12.96 -22.16 -6.83
C ARG A 15 12.61 -21.21 -5.71
N ILE A 16 11.46 -20.56 -5.84
CA ILE A 16 10.83 -19.85 -4.72
C ILE A 16 10.07 -20.92 -3.90
N PRO A 17 10.29 -21.02 -2.58
CA PRO A 17 9.60 -21.99 -1.71
C PRO A 17 8.16 -21.53 -1.39
N LEU A 18 7.42 -21.13 -2.42
CA LEU A 18 6.05 -20.66 -2.33
C LEU A 18 5.24 -21.23 -3.50
N ASP A 19 4.36 -22.17 -3.18
CA ASP A 19 3.36 -22.67 -4.12
C ASP A 19 2.02 -21.98 -3.87
N LEU A 20 1.68 -20.99 -4.70
CA LEU A 20 0.42 -20.26 -4.61
C LEU A 20 -0.80 -21.14 -4.93
N THR A 21 -0.62 -22.22 -5.71
CA THR A 21 -1.74 -23.05 -6.15
C THR A 21 -2.36 -23.86 -5.02
N ARG A 22 -1.56 -24.26 -4.02
CA ARG A 22 -2.01 -24.94 -2.81
C ARG A 22 -2.66 -24.00 -1.78
N HIS A 23 -2.42 -22.70 -1.89
CA HIS A 23 -2.89 -21.71 -0.91
C HIS A 23 -4.05 -20.86 -1.43
N LYS A 24 -4.68 -21.23 -2.56
CA LYS A 24 -5.78 -20.47 -3.20
C LYS A 24 -6.92 -20.13 -2.25
N LEU A 25 -7.34 -21.07 -1.39
CA LEU A 25 -8.41 -20.83 -0.42
C LEU A 25 -7.98 -19.83 0.66
N SER A 26 -6.76 -19.96 1.18
CA SER A 26 -6.22 -19.02 2.18
C SER A 26 -6.06 -17.61 1.60
N ILE A 27 -5.64 -17.51 0.34
CA ILE A 27 -5.54 -16.25 -0.40
C ILE A 27 -6.96 -15.68 -0.59
N ALA A 28 -7.90 -16.46 -1.11
CA ALA A 28 -9.28 -16.02 -1.33
C ALA A 28 -9.95 -15.54 -0.03
N LEU A 29 -9.78 -16.27 1.08
CA LEU A 29 -10.33 -15.88 2.38
C LEU A 29 -9.70 -14.59 2.94
N HIS A 30 -8.45 -14.26 2.57
CA HIS A 30 -7.83 -12.99 2.94
C HIS A 30 -8.27 -11.83 2.04
N TRP A 31 -8.33 -12.05 0.73
CA TRP A 31 -8.63 -10.99 -0.24
C TRP A 31 -10.12 -10.67 -0.33
N LEU A 32 -11.01 -11.65 -0.16
CA LEU A 32 -12.45 -11.45 -0.29
C LEU A 32 -12.99 -10.43 0.73
N PRO A 33 -12.67 -10.51 2.04
CA PRO A 33 -13.09 -9.48 3.00
C PRO A 33 -12.54 -8.10 2.65
N ILE A 34 -11.28 -7.99 2.19
CA ILE A 34 -10.67 -6.72 1.81
C ILE A 34 -11.45 -6.09 0.64
N ILE A 35 -11.72 -6.85 -0.41
CA ILE A 35 -12.47 -6.34 -1.58
C ILE A 35 -13.91 -5.97 -1.19
N LEU A 36 -14.59 -6.83 -0.43
CA LEU A 36 -15.96 -6.58 0.02
C LEU A 36 -16.04 -5.31 0.86
N THR A 37 -15.15 -5.16 1.83
CA THR A 37 -15.20 -4.06 2.79
C THR A 37 -14.61 -2.76 2.25
N SER A 38 -13.62 -2.81 1.35
CA SER A 38 -12.99 -1.61 0.77
C SER A 38 -13.64 -1.10 -0.51
N CYS A 39 -14.32 -1.96 -1.29
CA CYS A 39 -14.94 -1.56 -2.55
C CYS A 39 -16.46 -1.59 -2.49
N ILE A 40 -17.05 -2.72 -2.09
CA ILE A 40 -18.50 -2.93 -2.22
C ILE A 40 -19.25 -2.22 -1.09
N LEU A 41 -18.82 -2.42 0.15
CA LEU A 41 -19.51 -1.92 1.34
C LEU A 41 -19.60 -0.39 1.42
N PRO A 42 -18.57 0.40 1.04
CA PRO A 42 -18.68 1.86 1.04
C PRO A 42 -19.66 2.37 -0.02
N ILE A 43 -19.69 1.73 -1.21
CA ILE A 43 -20.57 2.12 -2.31
C ILE A 43 -22.02 1.75 -1.99
N VAL A 44 -22.25 0.48 -1.62
CA VAL A 44 -23.59 -0.03 -1.28
C VAL A 44 -24.12 0.68 -0.04
N GLY A 45 -23.30 0.84 1.00
CA GLY A 45 -23.66 1.57 2.21
C GLY A 45 -24.01 3.03 1.93
N TYR A 46 -23.24 3.71 1.07
CA TYR A 46 -23.56 5.08 0.64
C TYR A 46 -24.93 5.16 -0.03
N PHE A 47 -25.21 4.33 -1.04
CA PHE A 47 -26.46 4.39 -1.78
C PHE A 47 -27.66 3.91 -0.96
N ALA A 48 -27.54 2.81 -0.22
CA ALA A 48 -28.63 2.27 0.60
C ALA A 48 -29.10 3.28 1.65
N LEU A 49 -28.16 4.02 2.28
CA LEU A 49 -28.49 4.98 3.33
C LEU A 49 -28.89 6.35 2.75
N ARG A 50 -28.34 6.76 1.60
CA ARG A 50 -28.75 8.01 0.92
C ARG A 50 -30.20 7.95 0.45
N TYR A 51 -30.68 6.79 0.00
CA TYR A 51 -32.05 6.59 -0.47
C TYR A 51 -33.00 6.03 0.60
N GLY A 52 -32.47 5.42 1.66
CA GLY A 52 -33.28 4.87 2.76
C GLY A 52 -33.53 5.82 3.93
N SER A 53 -32.78 6.92 4.05
CA SER A 53 -32.96 7.89 5.15
C SER A 53 -32.61 9.30 4.66
N GLU A 54 -33.61 10.17 4.53
CA GLU A 54 -33.43 11.53 4.00
C GLU A 54 -32.67 12.46 4.97
N ASP A 55 -32.72 12.19 6.28
CA ASP A 55 -32.21 13.09 7.34
C ASP A 55 -30.89 12.64 8.02
N LEU A 56 -30.29 11.52 7.62
CA LEU A 56 -29.10 11.01 8.31
C LEU A 56 -27.82 11.69 7.78
N GLN A 57 -27.07 12.32 8.68
CA GLN A 57 -25.77 12.93 8.33
C GLN A 57 -24.81 11.87 7.78
N LEU A 58 -24.22 12.14 6.60
CA LEU A 58 -23.24 11.28 5.93
C LEU A 58 -22.08 10.84 6.85
N ARG A 59 -21.73 11.66 7.84
CA ARG A 59 -20.73 11.37 8.87
C ARG A 59 -21.09 10.15 9.72
N ILE A 60 -22.35 10.03 10.13
CA ILE A 60 -22.82 8.90 10.96
C ILE A 60 -22.79 7.62 10.15
N ILE A 61 -23.12 7.70 8.85
CA ILE A 61 -23.11 6.58 7.91
C ILE A 61 -21.70 6.02 7.68
N LEU A 62 -20.71 6.91 7.49
CA LEU A 62 -19.35 6.51 7.12
C LEU A 62 -18.47 6.14 8.33
N SER A 63 -18.80 6.64 9.52
CA SER A 63 -17.98 6.43 10.73
C SER A 63 -17.76 4.97 11.16
N PRO A 64 -18.75 4.04 11.12
CA PRO A 64 -18.52 2.65 11.55
C PRO A 64 -17.52 1.93 10.63
N TRP A 65 -17.60 2.20 9.32
CA TRP A 65 -16.70 1.61 8.33
C TRP A 65 -15.28 2.12 8.50
N LEU A 66 -15.12 3.42 8.73
CA LEU A 66 -13.82 4.02 8.96
C LEU A 66 -13.17 3.49 10.25
N ALA A 67 -13.96 3.34 11.32
CA ALA A 67 -13.50 2.77 12.58
C ALA A 67 -13.06 1.30 12.40
N LEU A 68 -13.88 0.48 11.71
CA LEU A 68 -13.55 -0.92 11.44
C LEU A 68 -12.23 -1.05 10.65
N MET A 69 -12.07 -0.24 9.59
CA MET A 69 -10.85 -0.22 8.79
C MET A 69 -9.63 0.20 9.62
N GLY A 70 -9.78 1.20 10.48
CA GLY A 70 -8.73 1.64 11.40
C GLY A 70 -8.29 0.54 12.35
N VAL A 71 -9.23 -0.19 12.94
CA VAL A 71 -8.95 -1.30 13.87
C VAL A 71 -8.22 -2.45 13.15
N VAL A 72 -8.70 -2.86 11.97
CA VAL A 72 -8.06 -3.92 11.18
C VAL A 72 -6.64 -3.52 10.75
N SER A 73 -6.45 -2.27 10.34
CA SER A 73 -5.14 -1.73 9.97
C SER A 73 -4.18 -1.73 11.16
N LEU A 74 -4.65 -1.27 12.32
CA LEU A 74 -3.86 -1.26 13.56
C LEU A 74 -3.50 -2.68 14.01
N TYR A 75 -4.44 -3.61 13.96
CA TYR A 75 -4.19 -5.03 14.27
C TYR A 75 -3.12 -5.61 13.33
N SER A 76 -3.21 -5.34 12.03
CA SER A 76 -2.21 -5.77 11.04
C SER A 76 -0.84 -5.17 11.34
N LEU A 77 -0.79 -3.89 11.70
CA LEU A 77 0.46 -3.22 12.06
C LEU A 77 1.09 -3.81 13.34
N LEU A 78 0.29 -4.09 14.36
CA LEU A 78 0.74 -4.66 15.63
C LEU A 78 1.24 -6.09 15.45
N THR A 79 0.50 -6.93 14.74
CA THR A 79 0.89 -8.32 14.44
C THR A 79 2.19 -8.37 13.64
N ARG A 80 2.34 -7.50 12.63
CA ARG A 80 3.57 -7.36 11.84
C ARG A 80 4.75 -6.90 12.69
N SER A 81 4.55 -5.87 13.52
CA SER A 81 5.57 -5.35 14.43
C SER A 81 6.02 -6.41 15.42
N TRP A 82 5.06 -7.17 15.98
CA TRP A 82 5.35 -8.27 16.90
C TRP A 82 6.13 -9.40 16.22
N ALA A 83 5.76 -9.78 14.99
CA ALA A 83 6.45 -10.81 14.23
C ALA A 83 7.93 -10.47 13.99
N LEU A 84 8.29 -9.18 13.87
CA LEU A 84 9.67 -8.72 13.68
C LEU A 84 10.46 -8.54 15.00
N ILE A 85 9.81 -8.03 16.05
CA ILE A 85 10.44 -7.67 17.34
C ILE A 85 10.65 -8.88 18.28
N ARG A 86 9.84 -9.94 18.11
CA ARG A 86 10.01 -11.24 18.79
C ARG A 86 11.46 -11.71 18.72
N ARG A 87 12.01 -12.24 19.82
CA ARG A 87 13.42 -12.69 19.91
C ARG A 87 13.76 -13.74 18.85
N ASP A 88 12.91 -14.75 18.70
CA ASP A 88 13.08 -15.86 17.74
C ASP A 88 12.44 -15.57 16.38
N SER A 89 12.57 -14.35 15.86
CA SER A 89 11.95 -13.97 14.59
C SER A 89 12.78 -14.47 13.41
N THR A 90 12.19 -15.37 12.63
CA THR A 90 12.74 -15.85 11.35
C THR A 90 12.42 -14.93 10.18
N CYS A 91 11.66 -13.84 10.41
CA CYS A 91 11.11 -13.00 9.34
C CYS A 91 11.86 -11.69 9.10
N ARG A 92 12.94 -11.45 9.86
CA ARG A 92 13.74 -10.22 9.78
C ARG A 92 14.45 -10.11 8.42
N PRO A 93 14.65 -8.89 7.90
CA PRO A 93 15.44 -8.67 6.69
C PRO A 93 16.86 -9.23 6.80
N LEU A 94 17.40 -9.75 5.70
CA LEU A 94 18.66 -10.52 5.68
C LEU A 94 19.87 -9.73 6.23
N ALA A 95 19.88 -8.42 6.04
CA ALA A 95 20.96 -7.55 6.51
C ALA A 95 20.74 -6.98 7.93
N GLN A 96 19.68 -7.37 8.65
CA GLN A 96 19.33 -6.78 9.95
C GLN A 96 19.76 -7.66 11.13
N THR A 97 20.69 -7.15 11.95
CA THR A 97 21.09 -7.78 13.21
C THR A 97 20.31 -7.24 14.41
N SER A 98 19.77 -6.01 14.31
CA SER A 98 19.00 -5.40 15.40
C SER A 98 17.58 -5.94 15.47
N ARG A 99 17.16 -6.33 16.67
CA ARG A 99 15.79 -6.79 16.96
C ARG A 99 14.71 -5.72 16.83
N TRP A 100 15.11 -4.44 16.75
CA TRP A 100 14.21 -3.30 16.61
C TRP A 100 14.11 -2.81 15.16
N GLY A 101 14.83 -3.45 14.24
CA GLY A 101 14.82 -3.10 12.84
C GLY A 101 13.56 -3.59 12.13
N MET A 102 12.59 -2.70 11.95
CA MET A 102 11.44 -2.95 11.08
C MET A 102 11.90 -3.03 9.61
N ASP A 103 11.11 -3.71 8.79
CA ASP A 103 11.29 -3.71 7.35
C ASP A 103 10.70 -2.46 6.69
N PHE A 104 11.03 -2.23 5.43
CA PHE A 104 10.66 -1.01 4.73
C PHE A 104 9.14 -0.89 4.62
N PHE A 105 8.44 -1.97 4.24
CA PHE A 105 6.98 -1.97 4.18
C PHE A 105 6.35 -1.63 5.54
N GLY A 106 6.89 -2.14 6.65
CA GLY A 106 6.42 -1.80 7.99
C GLY A 106 6.53 -0.30 8.29
N TRP A 107 7.67 0.32 8.01
CA TRP A 107 7.83 1.78 8.17
C TRP A 107 6.89 2.58 7.28
N ASN A 108 6.75 2.16 6.02
CA ASN A 108 5.85 2.74 5.04
C ASN A 108 4.38 2.66 5.52
N PHE A 109 4.01 1.53 6.11
CA PHE A 109 2.68 1.30 6.66
C PHE A 109 2.42 2.16 7.92
N VAL A 110 3.38 2.29 8.85
CA VAL A 110 3.27 3.23 9.99
C VAL A 110 3.05 4.65 9.49
N PHE A 111 3.88 5.10 8.55
CA PHE A 111 3.80 6.46 8.01
C PHE A 111 2.45 6.71 7.33
N GLY A 112 2.02 5.79 6.46
CA GLY A 112 0.72 5.85 5.79
C GLY A 112 -0.45 5.89 6.78
N PHE A 113 -0.40 5.07 7.84
CA PHE A 113 -1.42 5.04 8.89
C PHE A 113 -1.50 6.37 9.66
N LEU A 114 -0.36 6.92 10.07
CA LEU A 114 -0.30 8.21 10.78
C LEU A 114 -0.76 9.37 9.88
N MET A 115 -0.33 9.38 8.62
CA MET A 115 -0.74 10.36 7.62
C MET A 115 -2.26 10.32 7.40
N LEU A 116 -2.84 9.13 7.22
CA LEU A 116 -4.29 8.97 7.05
C LEU A 116 -5.04 9.48 8.28
N THR A 117 -4.60 9.07 9.46
CA THR A 117 -5.23 9.43 10.74
C THR A 117 -5.19 10.95 10.95
N ALA A 118 -4.06 11.59 10.63
CA ALA A 118 -3.91 13.04 10.71
C ALA A 118 -4.85 13.77 9.73
N LEU A 119 -4.92 13.32 8.46
CA LEU A 119 -5.80 13.90 7.44
C LEU A 119 -7.28 13.77 7.81
N ILE A 120 -7.70 12.61 8.28
CA ILE A 120 -9.07 12.36 8.74
C ILE A 120 -9.39 13.25 9.94
N SER A 121 -8.49 13.32 10.93
CA SER A 121 -8.67 14.15 12.12
C SER A 121 -8.80 15.64 11.77
N ALA A 122 -7.93 16.13 10.89
CA ALA A 122 -7.99 17.50 10.37
C ALA A 122 -9.28 17.78 9.59
N GLY A 123 -9.73 16.83 8.75
CA GLY A 123 -10.99 16.94 8.03
C GLY A 123 -12.21 17.04 8.97
N ILE A 124 -12.22 16.24 10.04
CA ILE A 124 -13.29 16.29 11.05
C ILE A 124 -13.25 17.63 11.81
N SER A 125 -12.07 18.09 12.21
CA SER A 125 -11.92 19.34 12.98
C SER A 125 -12.31 20.58 12.20
N THR A 126 -12.06 20.60 10.89
CA THR A 126 -12.32 21.77 10.03
C THR A 126 -13.72 21.78 9.44
N GLN A 127 -14.51 20.70 9.61
CA GLN A 127 -15.81 20.46 8.97
C GLN A 127 -15.79 20.65 7.45
N ASN A 128 -14.62 20.60 6.82
CA ASN A 128 -14.45 20.81 5.40
C ASN A 128 -14.56 19.49 4.65
N LEU A 129 -15.68 19.32 3.94
CA LEU A 129 -15.98 18.11 3.16
C LEU A 129 -14.90 17.79 2.12
N THR A 130 -14.23 18.79 1.58
CA THR A 130 -13.11 18.61 0.64
C THR A 130 -11.99 17.84 1.33
N VAL A 131 -11.56 18.29 2.51
CA VAL A 131 -10.44 17.66 3.25
C VAL A 131 -10.80 16.24 3.69
N VAL A 132 -12.07 15.98 4.06
CA VAL A 132 -12.55 14.64 4.45
C VAL A 132 -12.53 13.65 3.28
N SER A 133 -12.63 14.12 2.03
CA SER A 133 -12.65 13.26 0.83
C SER A 133 -11.27 12.84 0.31
N LEU A 134 -10.21 13.53 0.74
CA LEU A 134 -8.84 13.34 0.25
C LEU A 134 -8.03 12.18 0.88
N PRO A 135 -8.26 11.67 2.10
CA PRO A 135 -7.32 10.75 2.76
C PRO A 135 -6.94 9.52 1.91
N THR A 136 -7.92 8.88 1.26
CA THR A 136 -7.67 7.71 0.42
C THR A 136 -6.88 8.05 -0.85
N SER A 137 -7.19 9.19 -1.50
CA SER A 137 -6.46 9.60 -2.71
C SER A 137 -5.04 10.08 -2.39
N VAL A 138 -4.82 10.67 -1.21
CA VAL A 138 -3.48 11.04 -0.72
C VAL A 138 -2.65 9.79 -0.40
N LEU A 139 -3.23 8.75 0.20
CA LEU A 139 -2.52 7.48 0.40
C LEU A 139 -2.14 6.82 -0.92
N MET A 140 -3.06 6.84 -1.89
CA MET A 140 -2.80 6.33 -3.22
C MET A 140 -1.70 7.12 -3.93
N LEU A 141 -1.72 8.46 -3.83
CA LEU A 141 -0.66 9.33 -4.32
C LEU A 141 0.68 8.95 -3.68
N TYR A 142 0.72 8.80 -2.37
CA TYR A 142 1.91 8.43 -1.61
C TYR A 142 2.54 7.12 -2.12
N VAL A 143 1.76 6.03 -2.15
CA VAL A 143 2.27 4.70 -2.57
C VAL A 143 2.65 4.70 -4.06
N CYS A 144 1.81 5.25 -4.93
CA CYS A 144 2.08 5.24 -6.37
C CYS A 144 3.26 6.15 -6.75
N PHE A 145 3.41 7.28 -6.05
CA PHE A 145 4.56 8.16 -6.22
C PHE A 145 5.86 7.45 -5.82
N GLU A 146 5.89 6.71 -4.72
CA GLU A 146 7.07 5.93 -4.31
C GLU A 146 7.46 4.88 -5.37
N LEU A 147 6.49 4.17 -5.97
CA LEU A 147 6.77 3.19 -7.04
C LEU A 147 7.41 3.85 -8.26
N VAL A 148 6.89 5.01 -8.69
CA VAL A 148 7.46 5.76 -9.83
C VAL A 148 8.82 6.36 -9.46
N LEU A 149 8.97 6.89 -8.24
CA LEU A 149 10.21 7.49 -7.77
C LEU A 149 11.34 6.46 -7.74
N VAL A 150 11.09 5.26 -7.23
CA VAL A 150 12.07 4.16 -7.25
C VAL A 150 12.51 3.82 -8.67
N GLN A 151 11.58 3.80 -9.63
CA GLN A 151 11.90 3.58 -11.04
C GLN A 151 12.78 4.71 -11.62
N VAL A 152 12.52 5.96 -11.25
CA VAL A 152 13.35 7.11 -11.66
C VAL A 152 14.77 7.01 -11.06
N ILE A 153 14.88 6.71 -9.76
CA ILE A 153 16.16 6.53 -9.07
C ILE A 153 16.99 5.41 -9.73
N MET A 154 16.34 4.29 -10.05
CA MET A 154 16.99 3.19 -10.77
C MET A 154 17.43 3.58 -12.18
N ALA A 155 16.62 4.35 -12.92
CA ALA A 155 16.97 4.84 -14.25
C ALA A 155 18.17 5.80 -14.21
N MET A 156 18.34 6.55 -13.12
CA MET A 156 19.51 7.41 -12.86
C MET A 156 20.75 6.63 -12.41
N GLY A 157 20.66 5.32 -12.19
CA GLY A 157 21.77 4.50 -11.70
C GLY A 157 22.20 4.83 -10.26
N LEU A 158 21.33 5.48 -9.49
CA LEU A 158 21.63 5.88 -8.11
C LEU A 158 21.60 4.65 -7.19
N GLN A 159 22.55 4.62 -6.26
CA GLN A 159 22.62 3.60 -5.22
C GLN A 159 21.66 3.91 -4.08
N ALA A 160 21.22 2.88 -3.36
CA ALA A 160 20.31 3.01 -2.23
C ALA A 160 20.94 3.87 -1.11
N PRO A 161 20.41 5.08 -0.81
CA PRO A 161 21.01 5.98 0.18
C PRO A 161 20.85 5.47 1.61
N ILE A 162 19.79 4.70 1.83
CA ILE A 162 19.45 4.03 3.08
C ILE A 162 19.18 2.55 2.79
N ARG A 163 19.10 1.75 3.85
CA ARG A 163 18.76 0.33 3.75
C ARG A 163 17.26 0.18 3.48
N PHE A 164 16.91 -0.56 2.43
CA PHE A 164 15.52 -0.91 2.09
C PHE A 164 15.31 -2.41 2.34
N SER A 165 14.76 -2.76 3.51
CA SER A 165 14.56 -4.17 3.89
C SER A 165 15.85 -4.98 3.79
N SER A 166 15.94 -5.97 2.90
CA SER A 166 17.15 -6.79 2.71
C SER A 166 18.20 -6.12 1.81
N ILE A 167 17.85 -5.02 1.15
CA ILE A 167 18.75 -4.24 0.28
C ILE A 167 19.66 -3.39 1.15
N GLN A 168 20.97 -3.61 1.06
CA GLN A 168 21.97 -2.89 1.84
C GLN A 168 22.16 -1.46 1.32
N LYS A 169 22.57 -0.55 2.21
CA LYS A 169 22.97 0.80 1.84
C LYS A 169 24.12 0.74 0.83
N GLY A 170 24.06 1.55 -0.23
CA GLY A 170 25.07 1.60 -1.28
C GLY A 170 24.92 0.51 -2.36
N SER A 171 23.98 -0.43 -2.22
CA SER A 171 23.69 -1.38 -3.29
C SER A 171 22.74 -0.79 -4.33
N ALA A 172 22.67 -1.41 -5.51
CA ALA A 172 21.74 -1.02 -6.55
C ALA A 172 20.28 -1.13 -6.05
N VAL A 173 19.50 -0.07 -6.27
CA VAL A 173 18.08 -0.06 -5.90
C VAL A 173 17.34 -1.13 -6.70
N ARG A 174 16.35 -1.75 -6.06
CA ARG A 174 15.45 -2.73 -6.70
C ARG A 174 14.05 -2.15 -6.83
N PRO A 175 13.22 -2.68 -7.74
CA PRO A 175 11.83 -2.26 -7.92
C PRO A 175 11.04 -2.23 -6.60
N GLY A 176 10.12 -1.28 -6.44
CA GLY A 176 9.26 -1.17 -5.25
C GLY A 176 8.43 -2.43 -5.04
N THR A 177 7.89 -3.03 -6.11
CA THR A 177 7.15 -4.30 -6.07
C THR A 177 8.03 -5.45 -5.56
N TYR A 178 9.34 -5.43 -5.83
CA TYR A 178 10.27 -6.41 -5.24
C TYR A 178 10.24 -6.33 -3.71
N VAL A 179 10.37 -5.11 -3.17
CA VAL A 179 10.42 -4.86 -1.72
C VAL A 179 9.08 -5.18 -1.07
N ILE A 180 7.97 -4.76 -1.69
CA ILE A 180 6.61 -5.05 -1.22
C ILE A 180 6.37 -6.56 -1.14
N CYS A 181 6.67 -7.30 -2.21
CA CYS A 181 6.49 -8.75 -2.23
C CYS A 181 7.41 -9.46 -1.22
N GLU A 182 8.67 -9.04 -1.12
CA GLU A 182 9.61 -9.58 -0.13
C GLU A 182 9.02 -9.47 1.28
N ASP A 183 8.60 -8.26 1.65
CA ASP A 183 8.20 -7.92 3.00
C ASP A 183 6.82 -8.49 3.38
N ILE A 184 5.86 -8.51 2.46
CA ILE A 184 4.53 -9.09 2.70
C ILE A 184 4.65 -10.61 2.83
N VAL A 185 5.29 -11.28 1.88
CA VAL A 185 5.34 -12.76 1.89
C VAL A 185 6.22 -13.28 3.02
N ALA A 186 7.33 -12.60 3.33
CA ALA A 186 8.18 -13.02 4.43
C ALA A 186 7.45 -12.92 5.78
N VAL A 187 6.71 -11.83 6.03
CA VAL A 187 6.10 -11.56 7.34
C VAL A 187 4.67 -12.08 7.41
N ASP A 188 3.79 -11.60 6.52
CA ASP A 188 2.35 -11.93 6.54
C ASP A 188 2.12 -13.36 6.00
N GLY A 189 2.91 -13.77 5.02
CA GLY A 189 2.96 -15.16 4.54
C GLY A 189 3.73 -16.12 5.45
N LYS A 190 4.36 -15.62 6.53
CA LYS A 190 5.18 -16.38 7.49
C LYS A 190 6.26 -17.25 6.85
N ARG A 191 6.80 -16.84 5.70
CA ARG A 191 7.84 -17.60 4.97
C ARG A 191 9.26 -17.23 5.39
N GLY A 192 9.43 -16.08 6.04
CA GLY A 192 10.67 -15.65 6.66
C GLY A 192 11.88 -15.52 5.74
N GLN A 193 13.08 -15.65 6.31
CA GLN A 193 14.37 -15.42 5.65
C GLN A 193 14.66 -16.37 4.50
N ALA A 194 14.21 -17.63 4.58
CA ALA A 194 14.38 -18.61 3.51
C ALA A 194 13.70 -18.12 2.21
N PHE A 195 12.51 -17.52 2.32
CA PHE A 195 11.86 -16.90 1.17
C PHE A 195 12.59 -15.65 0.71
N ARG A 196 13.05 -14.78 1.61
CA ARG A 196 13.81 -13.56 1.24
C ARG A 196 15.06 -13.92 0.42
N GLN A 197 15.78 -14.97 0.82
CA GLN A 197 16.96 -15.47 0.11
C GLN A 197 16.60 -16.01 -1.27
N ALA A 198 15.61 -16.92 -1.36
CA ALA A 198 15.18 -17.47 -2.64
C ALA A 198 14.62 -16.40 -3.60
N TRP A 199 13.93 -15.39 -3.06
CA TRP A 199 13.41 -14.24 -3.81
C TRP A 199 14.55 -13.36 -4.36
N ASN A 200 15.58 -13.12 -3.56
CA ASN A 200 16.81 -12.45 -3.97
C ASN A 200 17.53 -13.21 -5.08
N ASP A 201 17.73 -14.52 -4.92
CA ASP A 201 18.50 -15.33 -5.85
C ASP A 201 17.77 -15.47 -7.19
N ARG A 202 16.44 -15.55 -7.16
CA ARG A 202 15.60 -15.49 -8.35
C ARG A 202 15.73 -14.15 -9.07
N TYR A 203 15.78 -13.05 -8.33
CA TYR A 203 15.92 -11.70 -8.88
C TYR A 203 17.28 -11.52 -9.57
N GLU A 204 18.37 -11.98 -8.95
CA GLU A 204 19.70 -11.92 -9.55
C GLU A 204 19.83 -12.84 -10.77
N ALA A 205 19.26 -14.04 -10.72
CA ALA A 205 19.38 -15.03 -11.79
C ALA A 205 18.55 -14.72 -13.05
N SER A 206 17.44 -13.99 -12.95
CA SER A 206 16.49 -13.84 -14.08
C SER A 206 16.24 -12.39 -14.49
N ALA A 207 16.80 -12.00 -15.64
CA ALA A 207 16.55 -10.70 -16.25
C ALA A 207 15.07 -10.47 -16.63
N VAL A 208 14.38 -11.53 -17.08
CA VAL A 208 12.93 -11.49 -17.41
C VAL A 208 12.11 -11.16 -16.17
N PHE A 209 12.46 -11.77 -15.03
CA PHE A 209 11.79 -11.51 -13.77
C PHE A 209 12.02 -10.07 -13.28
N ARG A 210 13.25 -9.54 -13.39
CA ARG A 210 13.53 -8.12 -13.10
C ARG A 210 12.72 -7.17 -13.97
N LEU A 211 12.63 -7.46 -15.27
CA LEU A 211 11.83 -6.65 -16.19
C LEU A 211 10.34 -6.70 -15.85
N HIS A 212 9.84 -7.87 -15.47
CA HIS A 212 8.44 -8.02 -15.05
C HIS A 212 8.13 -7.14 -13.82
N LEU A 213 8.97 -7.17 -12.78
CA LEU A 213 8.81 -6.33 -11.59
C LEU A 213 8.84 -4.83 -11.92
N ARG A 214 9.77 -4.40 -12.80
CA ARG A 214 9.81 -3.00 -13.28
C ARG A 214 8.56 -2.59 -14.03
N ARG A 215 7.96 -3.49 -14.82
CA ARG A 215 6.70 -3.22 -15.53
C ARG A 215 5.54 -3.10 -14.54
N MET A 216 5.51 -3.92 -13.49
CA MET A 216 4.48 -3.82 -12.45
C MET A 216 4.56 -2.51 -11.68
N ASP A 217 5.78 -2.08 -11.28
CA ASP A 217 5.99 -0.77 -10.65
C ASP A 217 5.42 0.38 -11.48
N LEU A 218 5.77 0.42 -12.77
CA LEU A 218 5.30 1.47 -13.67
C LEU A 218 3.81 1.38 -13.92
N LEU A 219 3.27 0.16 -14.11
CA LEU A 219 1.84 -0.03 -14.34
C LEU A 219 1.05 0.49 -13.14
N TRP A 220 1.35 0.02 -11.93
CA TRP A 220 0.64 0.40 -10.72
C TRP A 220 0.87 1.86 -10.32
N GLY A 221 2.11 2.32 -10.45
CA GLY A 221 2.48 3.71 -10.18
C GLY A 221 1.76 4.68 -11.12
N ILE A 222 1.92 4.53 -12.44
CA ILE A 222 1.34 5.46 -13.41
C ILE A 222 -0.18 5.37 -13.42
N SER A 223 -0.77 4.18 -13.42
CA SER A 223 -2.23 4.06 -13.38
C SER A 223 -2.81 4.68 -12.13
N GLY A 224 -2.12 4.52 -10.99
CA GLY A 224 -2.58 5.08 -9.74
C GLY A 224 -2.48 6.61 -9.68
N LEU A 225 -1.37 7.17 -10.16
CA LEU A 225 -1.21 8.63 -10.29
C LEU A 225 -2.26 9.24 -11.23
N ALA A 226 -2.59 8.55 -12.33
CA ALA A 226 -3.65 8.98 -13.24
C ALA A 226 -5.02 9.03 -12.54
N ILE A 227 -5.37 8.01 -11.75
CA ILE A 227 -6.61 7.99 -10.96
C ILE A 227 -6.63 9.12 -9.93
N VAL A 228 -5.52 9.37 -9.23
CA VAL A 228 -5.41 10.49 -8.29
C VAL A 228 -5.64 11.82 -8.99
N ALA A 229 -5.02 12.04 -10.15
CA ALA A 229 -5.20 13.26 -10.93
C ALA A 229 -6.67 13.48 -11.32
N ILE A 230 -7.38 12.41 -11.71
CA ILE A 230 -8.83 12.46 -12.00
C ILE A 230 -9.62 12.82 -10.74
N ILE A 231 -9.37 12.15 -9.61
CA ILE A 231 -10.08 12.41 -8.34
C ILE A 231 -9.87 13.86 -7.91
N TRP A 232 -8.64 14.35 -7.93
CA TRP A 232 -8.32 15.72 -7.51
C TRP A 232 -8.90 16.75 -8.49
N GLY A 233 -8.84 16.48 -9.79
CA GLY A 233 -9.50 17.29 -10.81
C GLY A 233 -11.01 17.41 -10.57
N LEU A 234 -11.67 16.31 -10.18
CA LEU A 234 -13.10 16.32 -9.83
C LEU A 234 -13.36 17.06 -8.52
N VAL A 235 -12.60 16.78 -7.46
CA VAL A 235 -12.79 17.38 -6.13
C VAL A 235 -12.60 18.90 -6.19
N PHE A 236 -11.48 19.37 -6.75
CA PHE A 236 -11.17 20.79 -6.82
C PHE A 236 -11.91 21.51 -7.95
N GLY A 237 -12.16 20.83 -9.08
CA GLY A 237 -12.92 21.39 -10.21
C GLY A 237 -14.40 21.57 -9.88
N LEU A 238 -15.04 20.58 -9.24
CA LEU A 238 -16.44 20.70 -8.83
C LEU A 238 -16.63 21.68 -7.68
N SER A 239 -15.68 21.78 -6.75
CA SER A 239 -15.75 22.79 -5.68
C SER A 239 -15.77 24.21 -6.24
N ASP A 240 -14.96 24.50 -7.26
CA ASP A 240 -14.93 25.82 -7.89
C ASP A 240 -16.26 26.15 -8.59
N THR A 241 -16.90 25.16 -9.23
CA THR A 241 -18.22 25.38 -9.88
C THR A 241 -19.38 25.60 -8.92
N ARG A 242 -19.39 24.97 -7.73
CA ARG A 242 -20.42 25.22 -6.70
C ARG A 242 -20.21 26.59 -6.05
N VAL A 243 -18.98 26.91 -5.67
CA VAL A 243 -18.62 28.22 -5.09
C VAL A 243 -18.91 29.35 -6.08
N LYS A 244 -18.55 29.19 -7.37
CA LYS A 244 -18.93 30.15 -8.42
C LYS A 244 -20.44 30.31 -8.54
N ARG A 245 -21.23 29.23 -8.43
CA ARG A 245 -22.69 29.32 -8.48
C ARG A 245 -23.25 30.09 -7.29
N GLU A 246 -22.81 29.78 -6.08
CA GLU A 246 -23.24 30.48 -4.86
C GLU A 246 -22.88 31.97 -4.89
N ILE A 247 -21.68 32.31 -5.40
CA ILE A 247 -21.27 33.71 -5.60
C ILE A 247 -22.18 34.40 -6.62
N VAL A 248 -22.46 33.77 -7.77
CA VAL A 248 -23.36 34.34 -8.79
C VAL A 248 -24.79 34.52 -8.25
N TYR A 249 -25.32 33.58 -7.46
CA TYR A 249 -26.64 33.76 -6.82
C TYR A 249 -26.63 34.85 -5.74
N SER A 250 -25.55 34.96 -4.95
CA SER A 250 -25.42 36.02 -3.94
C SER A 250 -25.28 37.42 -4.51
N ILE A 251 -24.77 37.53 -5.75
CA ILE A 251 -24.67 38.79 -6.50
C ILE A 251 -25.92 39.04 -7.36
N GLY A 252 -26.65 37.97 -7.73
CA GLY A 252 -27.79 38.00 -8.66
C GLY A 252 -29.17 38.27 -8.05
N GLU A 253 -29.32 38.34 -6.72
CA GLU A 253 -30.62 38.62 -6.07
C GLU A 253 -30.51 39.78 -5.06
N ARG A 254 -30.52 41.01 -5.59
CA ARG A 254 -31.21 42.18 -5.02
C ARG A 254 -31.59 43.12 -6.16
N SER A 255 -32.65 42.79 -6.88
CA SER A 255 -33.45 43.77 -7.64
C SER A 255 -34.92 43.38 -7.61
#